data_AF-W6L926-F1
#
_entry.id   AF-W6L926-F1
#
_cell.length_a   1.000
_cell.length_b   1.000
_cell.length_c   1.000
_cell.angle_alpha   90.00
_cell.angle_beta   90.00
_cell.angle_gamma   90.00
#
_symmetry.space_group_name_H-M   'P 1'
#
loop_
_entity.id
_entity.type
_entity.pdbx_description
1 polymer ?
#
loop_
_entity_poly.entity_id
_entity_poly.type
_entity_poly.pdbx_seq_one_letter_code
_entity_poly.pdbx_strand_id
1 'polypeptide(L)'
;MTPSAHEFILRCEQQGVGAADWAADLRPMEGMEPALLSPSGILKRLGAIDPVGHLRRRIELSRDLPGMVACVQEMATLFSTRTAEGSDGGAIPYAIQCQLNCKLISKARRLLTPPSDSTNRDPAGESADAVEVPTPDVEDTNTPGKIIPLTSEERDQFKDVVSGALALFKSTLHSVSSATGTQQPILKWCRFSSWCSAHDLIHAADLAAIQGLDERRNVEMVSQLSQLETVMKLKTLREGTEEELRALVEELWQNGEGKYLQPYSLDVLSCLATAASAEQVSQGLKSLIADRLVKTQLFFSNPENGKTTERIQLPRRALRFVNEQRAKQQHAITANQRIAAEACPVDSIE
;
A
#
# COMPACT_ATOMS: atom_id res chain seq x y z
N MET A 1 -15.22 -17.45 -39.80
CA MET A 1 -15.62 -16.68 -38.60
C MET A 1 -14.56 -15.60 -38.41
N THR A 2 -14.96 -14.34 -38.39
CA THR A 2 -14.03 -13.22 -38.11
C THR A 2 -13.53 -13.35 -36.67
N PRO A 3 -12.21 -13.22 -36.42
CA PRO A 3 -11.67 -13.26 -35.07
C PRO A 3 -12.27 -12.12 -34.24
N SER A 4 -12.42 -12.34 -32.93
CA SER A 4 -12.85 -11.26 -32.03
C SER A 4 -11.88 -10.07 -32.15
N ALA A 5 -12.36 -8.83 -32.00
CA ALA A 5 -11.54 -7.63 -32.18
C ALA A 5 -10.25 -7.64 -31.32
N HIS A 6 -10.30 -8.29 -30.15
CA HIS A 6 -9.15 -8.52 -29.28
C HIS A 6 -8.08 -9.41 -29.93
N GLU A 7 -8.49 -10.48 -30.59
CA GLU A 7 -7.61 -11.45 -31.25
C GLU A 7 -6.99 -10.86 -32.53
N PHE A 8 -7.74 -10.02 -33.26
CA PHE A 8 -7.22 -9.24 -34.38
C PHE A 8 -6.11 -8.27 -33.96
N ILE A 9 -6.31 -7.54 -32.85
CA ILE A 9 -5.29 -6.61 -32.31
C ILE A 9 -4.04 -7.38 -31.86
N LEU A 10 -4.20 -8.50 -31.15
CA LEU A 10 -3.08 -9.34 -30.74
C LEU A 10 -2.27 -9.87 -31.93
N ARG A 11 -2.93 -10.30 -33.01
CA ARG A 11 -2.25 -10.80 -34.22
C ARG A 11 -1.52 -9.70 -34.98
N CYS A 12 -2.13 -8.51 -35.11
CA CYS A 12 -1.48 -7.33 -35.67
C CYS A 12 -0.23 -6.91 -34.88
N GLU A 13 -0.29 -6.98 -33.54
CA GLU A 13 0.84 -6.64 -32.66
C GLU A 13 1.95 -7.72 -32.66
N GLN A 14 1.61 -9.00 -32.80
CA GLN A 14 2.58 -10.11 -32.72
C GLN A 14 3.35 -10.42 -34.00
N GLN A 15 2.76 -10.16 -35.17
CA GLN A 15 3.29 -10.62 -36.46
C GLN A 15 3.67 -9.46 -37.39
N GLY A 16 3.23 -8.24 -37.08
CA GLY A 16 3.25 -7.15 -38.04
C GLY A 16 2.31 -7.43 -39.22
N VAL A 17 1.62 -6.40 -39.71
CA VAL A 17 0.59 -6.59 -40.76
C VAL A 17 1.19 -6.62 -42.16
N GLY A 18 2.49 -6.33 -42.30
CA GLY A 18 3.15 -6.25 -43.60
C GLY A 18 3.47 -7.60 -44.27
N ALA A 19 3.38 -8.72 -43.55
CA ALA A 19 3.91 -10.01 -44.03
C ALA A 19 2.99 -11.22 -43.79
N ALA A 20 1.71 -11.01 -43.43
CA ALA A 20 0.89 -12.09 -42.93
C ALA A 20 -0.23 -12.47 -43.90
N ASP A 21 -0.19 -13.72 -44.41
CA ASP A 21 -1.11 -14.29 -45.41
C ASP A 21 -2.59 -14.19 -45.01
N TRP A 22 -2.89 -14.10 -43.72
CA TRP A 22 -4.26 -13.99 -43.20
C TRP A 22 -4.93 -12.63 -43.49
N ALA A 23 -4.16 -11.59 -43.84
CA ALA A 23 -4.68 -10.29 -44.21
C ALA A 23 -5.17 -10.23 -45.67
N ALA A 24 -4.86 -11.25 -46.49
CA ALA A 24 -5.25 -11.31 -47.90
C ALA A 24 -6.79 -11.38 -48.11
N ASP A 25 -7.52 -11.85 -47.09
CA ASP A 25 -8.98 -12.01 -47.15
C ASP A 25 -9.75 -10.73 -46.74
N LEU A 26 -9.06 -9.69 -46.25
CA LEU A 26 -9.68 -8.42 -45.87
C LEU A 26 -9.90 -7.55 -47.12
N ARG A 27 -10.96 -7.82 -47.89
CA ARG A 27 -11.33 -6.98 -49.02
C ARG A 27 -11.87 -5.62 -48.53
N PRO A 28 -11.44 -4.49 -49.12
CA PRO A 28 -12.07 -3.19 -48.87
C PRO A 28 -13.56 -3.23 -49.25
N MET A 29 -14.46 -2.71 -48.42
CA MET A 29 -15.86 -2.50 -48.81
C MET A 29 -15.93 -1.37 -49.85
N GLU A 30 -16.62 -1.62 -50.97
CA GLU A 30 -16.84 -0.63 -52.03
C GLU A 30 -17.53 0.64 -51.49
N GLY A 31 -16.94 1.80 -51.77
CA GLY A 31 -17.49 3.12 -51.40
C GLY A 31 -16.90 3.76 -50.14
N MET A 32 -16.00 3.07 -49.42
CA MET A 32 -15.25 3.65 -48.30
C MET A 32 -13.82 3.94 -48.76
N GLU A 33 -13.51 5.21 -49.03
CA GLU A 33 -12.12 5.66 -49.22
C GLU A 33 -11.27 5.17 -48.05
N PRO A 34 -10.27 4.28 -48.27
CA PRO A 34 -9.47 3.75 -47.20
C PRO A 34 -8.42 4.79 -46.83
N ALA A 35 -8.82 5.81 -46.07
CA ALA A 35 -7.93 6.34 -45.05
C ALA A 35 -7.83 5.31 -43.89
N LEU A 36 -7.61 4.03 -44.25
CA LEU A 36 -7.29 2.97 -43.31
C LEU A 36 -5.93 3.36 -42.75
N LEU A 37 -5.95 3.89 -41.53
CA LEU A 37 -4.74 4.06 -40.76
C LEU A 37 -3.90 2.80 -40.93
N SER A 38 -2.62 2.97 -41.23
CA SER A 38 -1.70 1.85 -41.18
C SER A 38 -1.89 1.15 -39.82
N PRO A 39 -1.65 -0.16 -39.71
CA PRO A 39 -1.77 -0.85 -38.45
C PRO A 39 -0.94 -0.20 -37.32
N SER A 40 0.22 0.40 -37.65
CA SER A 40 0.96 1.27 -36.74
C SER A 40 0.18 2.54 -36.34
N GLY A 41 -0.55 3.18 -37.27
CA GLY A 41 -1.47 4.28 -37.02
C GLY A 41 -2.68 3.88 -36.16
N ILE A 42 -3.22 2.66 -36.32
CA ILE A 42 -4.28 2.12 -35.46
C ILE A 42 -3.76 1.92 -34.04
N LEU A 43 -2.60 1.28 -33.87
CA LEU A 43 -1.99 1.08 -32.56
C LEU A 43 -1.64 2.40 -31.87
N LYS A 44 -1.14 3.39 -32.63
CA LYS A 44 -0.87 4.73 -32.12
C LYS A 44 -2.15 5.43 -31.64
N ARG A 45 -3.26 5.30 -32.38
CA ARG A 45 -4.56 5.84 -31.94
C ARG A 45 -5.14 5.09 -30.75
N LEU A 46 -5.01 3.76 -30.71
CA LEU A 46 -5.43 2.96 -29.56
C LEU A 46 -4.63 3.31 -28.31
N GLY A 47 -3.32 3.54 -28.43
CA GLY A 47 -2.48 4.01 -27.33
C GLY A 47 -2.86 5.40 -26.81
N ALA A 48 -3.39 6.27 -27.69
CA ALA A 48 -3.91 7.58 -27.28
C ALA A 48 -5.27 7.48 -26.55
N ILE A 49 -6.11 6.50 -26.91
CA ILE A 49 -7.44 6.30 -26.31
C ILE A 49 -7.36 5.50 -25.01
N ASP A 50 -6.54 4.44 -24.98
CA ASP A 50 -6.35 3.51 -23.86
C ASP A 50 -4.85 3.32 -23.57
N PRO A 51 -4.19 4.34 -22.98
CA PRO A 51 -2.75 4.27 -22.72
C PRO A 51 -2.38 3.16 -21.73
N VAL A 52 -3.25 2.89 -20.74
CA VAL A 52 -3.03 1.84 -19.74
C VAL A 52 -3.13 0.45 -20.36
N GLY A 53 -4.20 0.16 -21.12
CA GLY A 53 -4.37 -1.15 -21.73
C GLY A 53 -3.37 -1.39 -22.87
N HIS A 54 -2.98 -0.36 -23.61
CA HIS A 54 -1.89 -0.46 -24.59
C HIS A 54 -0.58 -0.87 -23.92
N LEU A 55 -0.19 -0.20 -22.85
CA LEU A 55 1.02 -0.54 -22.10
C LEU A 55 0.95 -1.95 -21.49
N ARG A 56 -0.20 -2.38 -20.97
CA ARG A 56 -0.41 -3.77 -20.48
C ARG A 56 -0.12 -4.80 -21.57
N ARG A 57 -0.64 -4.57 -22.78
CA ARG A 57 -0.41 -5.44 -23.94
C ARG A 57 1.08 -5.45 -24.31
N ARG A 58 1.72 -4.29 -24.36
CA ARG A 58 3.15 -4.19 -24.66
C ARG A 58 4.05 -4.92 -23.66
N ILE A 59 3.76 -4.81 -22.36
CA ILE A 59 4.46 -5.61 -21.34
C ILE A 59 4.30 -7.10 -21.65
N GLU A 60 3.07 -7.57 -21.87
CA GLU A 60 2.84 -9.00 -22.14
C GLU A 60 3.53 -9.49 -23.43
N LEU A 61 3.59 -8.64 -24.45
CA LEU A 61 4.17 -8.96 -25.76
C LEU A 61 5.68 -8.75 -25.85
N SER A 62 6.32 -8.11 -24.87
CA SER A 62 7.78 -7.96 -24.85
C SER A 62 8.46 -9.34 -24.92
N ARG A 63 9.45 -9.50 -25.81
CA ARG A 63 10.17 -10.77 -26.04
C ARG A 63 11.65 -10.69 -25.71
N ASP A 64 12.12 -9.52 -25.31
CA ASP A 64 13.53 -9.20 -25.16
C ASP A 64 13.74 -8.07 -24.13
N LEU A 65 15.00 -7.86 -23.73
CA LEU A 65 15.37 -6.82 -22.78
C LEU A 65 15.11 -5.40 -23.30
N PRO A 66 15.43 -5.06 -24.57
CA PRO A 66 15.12 -3.74 -25.10
C PRO A 66 13.62 -3.39 -25.04
N GLY A 67 12.74 -4.37 -25.32
CA GLY A 67 11.30 -4.19 -25.17
C GLY A 67 10.88 -3.92 -23.71
N MET A 68 11.53 -4.56 -22.74
CA MET A 68 11.28 -4.30 -21.31
C MET A 68 11.75 -2.91 -20.88
N VAL A 69 12.92 -2.47 -21.35
CA VAL A 69 13.42 -1.09 -21.13
C VAL A 69 12.42 -0.07 -21.67
N ALA A 70 11.92 -0.27 -22.88
CA ALA A 70 10.91 0.61 -23.46
C ALA A 70 9.62 0.64 -22.64
N CYS A 71 9.17 -0.50 -22.10
CA CYS A 71 8.00 -0.56 -21.21
C CYS A 71 8.21 0.23 -19.91
N VAL A 72 9.41 0.17 -19.30
CA VAL A 72 9.75 0.97 -18.11
C VAL A 72 9.70 2.47 -18.42
N GLN A 73 10.28 2.90 -19.54
CA GLN A 73 10.29 4.31 -19.95
C GLN A 73 8.88 4.84 -20.24
N GLU A 74 8.05 4.03 -20.88
CA GLU A 74 6.65 4.37 -21.13
C GLU A 74 5.82 4.40 -19.86
N MET A 75 6.04 3.47 -18.93
CA MET A 75 5.45 3.54 -17.60
C MET A 75 5.84 4.83 -16.87
N ALA A 76 7.11 5.22 -16.91
CA ALA A 76 7.60 6.46 -16.30
C ALA A 76 6.93 7.70 -16.90
N THR A 77 6.86 7.76 -18.23
CA THR A 77 6.17 8.82 -18.95
C THR A 77 4.70 8.91 -18.53
N LEU A 78 4.03 7.76 -18.51
CA LEU A 78 2.61 7.62 -18.18
C LEU A 78 2.31 7.98 -16.72
N PHE A 79 3.22 7.70 -15.78
CA PHE A 79 3.07 8.07 -14.36
C PHE A 79 3.35 9.56 -14.12
N SER A 80 4.14 10.19 -14.98
CA SER A 80 4.56 11.59 -14.83
C SER A 80 3.64 12.61 -15.52
N THR A 81 2.83 12.21 -16.51
CA THR A 81 2.17 13.14 -17.45
C THR A 81 1.04 14.01 -16.87
N ARG A 82 0.81 14.04 -15.55
CA ARG A 82 -0.41 14.65 -14.98
C ARG A 82 -0.26 15.47 -13.70
N THR A 83 0.95 15.86 -13.32
CA THR A 83 1.19 16.82 -12.23
C THR A 83 1.16 18.29 -12.66
N ALA A 84 0.98 18.59 -13.96
CA ALA A 84 0.89 19.95 -14.47
C ALA A 84 -0.57 20.32 -14.86
N GLU A 85 -1.13 21.26 -14.10
CA GLU A 85 -2.26 22.13 -14.43
C GLU A 85 -3.69 21.53 -14.55
N GLY A 86 -4.46 21.69 -13.48
CA GLY A 86 -5.79 22.35 -13.54
C GLY A 86 -7.00 21.62 -14.13
N SER A 87 -6.86 20.38 -14.60
CA SER A 87 -8.00 19.58 -15.08
C SER A 87 -8.28 18.41 -14.13
N ASP A 88 -9.50 18.36 -13.60
CA ASP A 88 -10.05 17.40 -12.61
C ASP A 88 -10.19 15.96 -13.17
N GLY A 89 -9.30 15.58 -14.09
CA GLY A 89 -9.32 14.32 -14.83
C GLY A 89 -7.96 13.64 -14.91
N GLY A 90 -7.72 12.68 -14.02
CA GLY A 90 -7.15 11.40 -14.46
C GLY A 90 -5.72 11.06 -14.05
N ALA A 91 -5.22 11.43 -12.87
CA ALA A 91 -4.06 10.71 -12.35
C ALA A 91 -4.35 9.20 -12.35
N ILE A 92 -3.42 8.38 -12.85
CA ILE A 92 -3.66 6.93 -12.94
C ILE A 92 -3.85 6.41 -11.51
N PRO A 93 -4.97 5.69 -11.24
CA PRO A 93 -5.23 5.21 -9.90
C PRO A 93 -4.06 4.38 -9.38
N TYR A 94 -3.73 4.55 -8.10
CA TYR A 94 -2.67 3.80 -7.41
C TYR A 94 -2.72 2.29 -7.72
N ALA A 95 -3.92 1.70 -7.64
CA ALA A 95 -4.12 0.29 -7.94
C ALA A 95 -3.67 -0.11 -9.35
N ILE A 96 -3.89 0.75 -10.35
CA ILE A 96 -3.47 0.51 -11.74
C ILE A 96 -1.95 0.62 -11.86
N GLN A 97 -1.32 1.59 -11.20
CA GLN A 97 0.14 1.72 -11.18
C GLN A 97 0.79 0.47 -10.56
N CYS A 98 0.30 0.01 -9.41
CA CYS A 98 0.76 -1.22 -8.77
C CYS A 98 0.56 -2.46 -9.66
N GLN A 99 -0.59 -2.55 -10.35
CA GLN A 99 -0.86 -3.66 -11.26
C GLN A 99 0.10 -3.70 -12.46
N LEU A 100 0.37 -2.54 -13.08
CA LEU A 100 1.33 -2.43 -14.18
C LEU A 100 2.74 -2.84 -13.73
N ASN A 101 3.16 -2.34 -12.57
CA ASN A 101 4.46 -2.66 -11.99
C ASN A 101 4.60 -4.16 -11.66
N CYS A 102 3.57 -4.76 -11.04
CA CYS A 102 3.53 -6.21 -10.79
C CYS A 102 3.57 -7.04 -12.07
N LYS A 103 2.88 -6.60 -13.13
CA LYS A 103 2.91 -7.26 -14.44
C LYS A 103 4.29 -7.19 -15.08
N LEU A 104 4.95 -6.04 -15.00
CA LEU A 104 6.28 -5.83 -15.53
C LEU A 104 7.30 -6.79 -14.87
N ILE A 105 7.37 -6.84 -13.54
CA ILE A 105 8.34 -7.74 -12.85
C ILE A 105 8.02 -9.22 -13.08
N SER A 106 6.73 -9.58 -13.18
CA SER A 106 6.32 -10.94 -13.51
C SER A 106 6.77 -11.32 -14.92
N LYS A 107 6.60 -10.42 -15.88
CA LYS A 107 7.07 -10.61 -17.25
C LYS A 107 8.60 -10.68 -17.31
N ALA A 108 9.31 -9.82 -16.59
CA ALA A 108 10.76 -9.81 -16.52
C ALA A 108 11.31 -11.17 -16.05
N ARG A 109 10.71 -11.75 -15.00
CA ARG A 109 11.06 -13.11 -14.54
C ARG A 109 10.78 -14.16 -15.61
N ARG A 110 9.59 -14.15 -16.23
CA ARG A 110 9.20 -15.13 -17.27
C ARG A 110 10.10 -15.05 -18.51
N LEU A 111 10.56 -13.86 -18.86
CA LEU A 111 11.43 -13.65 -20.02
C LEU A 111 12.76 -14.42 -19.89
N LEU A 112 13.26 -14.56 -18.66
CA LEU A 112 14.53 -15.23 -18.36
C LEU A 112 14.35 -16.66 -17.83
N THR A 113 13.12 -17.09 -17.58
CA THR A 113 12.84 -18.46 -17.15
C THR A 113 12.62 -19.31 -18.39
N PRO A 114 13.38 -20.41 -18.59
CA PRO A 114 13.15 -21.30 -19.71
C PRO A 114 11.71 -21.86 -19.63
N PRO A 115 11.04 -22.06 -20.77
CA PRO A 115 9.77 -22.77 -20.78
C PRO A 115 9.99 -24.12 -20.11
N SER A 116 9.17 -24.46 -19.11
CA SER A 116 9.30 -25.74 -18.42
C SER A 116 9.14 -26.86 -19.45
N ASP A 117 10.18 -27.67 -19.65
CA ASP A 117 10.04 -28.96 -20.30
C ASP A 117 9.08 -29.80 -19.44
N SER A 118 7.83 -29.92 -19.85
CA SER A 118 6.84 -30.80 -19.23
C SER A 118 7.10 -32.28 -19.51
N THR A 119 8.29 -32.64 -19.97
CA THR A 119 8.76 -34.00 -20.22
C THR A 119 9.47 -34.57 -19.00
N ASN A 120 8.71 -34.78 -17.93
CA ASN A 120 8.95 -35.83 -16.94
C ASN A 120 7.60 -36.23 -16.33
N ARG A 121 6.69 -36.72 -17.18
CA ARG A 121 5.72 -37.73 -16.73
C ARG A 121 6.33 -39.08 -17.11
N ASP A 122 6.87 -39.76 -16.12
CA ASP A 122 7.20 -41.18 -16.22
C ASP A 122 5.94 -41.94 -16.70
N PRO A 123 6.05 -42.83 -17.70
CA PRO A 123 4.93 -43.67 -18.10
C PRO A 123 4.93 -44.91 -17.20
N ALA A 124 4.27 -44.82 -16.05
CA ALA A 124 4.00 -46.01 -15.24
C ALA A 124 2.63 -45.90 -14.54
N GLY A 125 1.72 -46.77 -14.96
CA GLY A 125 0.63 -47.25 -14.12
C GLY A 125 -0.75 -46.68 -14.44
N GLU A 126 -1.53 -47.46 -15.17
CA GLU A 126 -2.98 -47.43 -15.15
C GLU A 126 -3.51 -47.46 -13.71
N SER A 127 -4.35 -46.50 -13.34
CA SER A 127 -5.43 -46.69 -12.37
C SER A 127 -6.43 -45.55 -12.49
N ALA A 128 -7.68 -45.92 -12.74
CA ALA A 128 -8.83 -45.04 -12.81
C ALA A 128 -9.20 -44.43 -11.44
N ASP A 129 -9.98 -43.35 -11.50
CA ASP A 129 -10.70 -42.67 -10.42
C ASP A 129 -9.89 -41.95 -9.33
N ALA A 130 -9.69 -40.64 -9.55
CA ALA A 130 -9.86 -39.64 -8.51
C ALA A 130 -10.16 -38.26 -9.14
N VAL A 131 -11.33 -37.71 -8.81
CA VAL A 131 -11.66 -36.31 -9.09
C VAL A 131 -10.84 -35.44 -8.13
N GLU A 132 -9.71 -34.92 -8.62
CA GLU A 132 -8.93 -33.92 -7.89
C GLU A 132 -9.48 -32.51 -8.16
N VAL A 133 -10.04 -31.94 -7.09
CA VAL A 133 -10.35 -30.53 -6.93
C VAL A 133 -9.06 -29.73 -7.08
N PRO A 134 -9.01 -28.61 -7.82
CA PRO A 134 -7.78 -27.84 -7.95
C PRO A 134 -7.46 -27.15 -6.62
N THR A 135 -6.50 -27.68 -5.88
CA THR A 135 -5.82 -26.98 -4.79
C THR A 135 -4.97 -25.84 -5.35
N PRO A 136 -4.90 -24.69 -4.65
CA PRO A 136 -4.06 -23.57 -5.07
C PRO A 136 -2.61 -23.94 -4.86
N ASP A 137 -1.86 -24.08 -5.94
CA ASP A 137 -0.46 -24.50 -5.91
C ASP A 137 0.40 -23.62 -5.00
N VAL A 138 0.95 -24.31 -4.02
CA VAL A 138 2.01 -23.91 -3.11
C VAL A 138 3.32 -23.93 -3.90
N GLU A 139 3.73 -22.80 -4.49
CA GLU A 139 5.13 -22.61 -4.90
C GLU A 139 5.96 -22.21 -3.68
N ASP A 140 6.39 -23.21 -2.92
CA ASP A 140 7.35 -23.08 -1.83
C ASP A 140 8.47 -24.12 -2.04
N THR A 141 9.22 -23.97 -3.13
CA THR A 141 10.48 -24.72 -3.34
C THR A 141 11.62 -23.74 -3.54
N ASN A 142 12.45 -23.62 -2.49
CA ASN A 142 13.62 -22.74 -2.36
C ASN A 142 14.80 -23.05 -3.31
N THR A 143 14.57 -23.72 -4.43
CA THR A 143 15.60 -23.88 -5.47
C THR A 143 15.44 -22.75 -6.48
N PRO A 144 16.42 -21.86 -6.64
CA PRO A 144 16.34 -20.83 -7.69
C PRO A 144 16.25 -21.55 -9.04
N GLY A 145 15.10 -21.42 -9.70
CA GLY A 145 14.86 -22.06 -11.00
C GLY A 145 15.95 -21.69 -12.01
N LYS A 146 16.26 -22.58 -12.95
CA LYS A 146 17.26 -22.29 -14.00
C LYS A 146 16.85 -21.04 -14.77
N ILE A 147 17.82 -20.22 -15.18
CA ILE A 147 17.59 -19.08 -16.08
C ILE A 147 18.27 -19.31 -17.42
N ILE A 148 17.76 -18.64 -18.45
CA ILE A 148 18.42 -18.56 -19.76
C ILE A 148 19.78 -17.88 -19.56
N PRO A 149 20.88 -18.44 -20.10
CA PRO A 149 22.20 -17.81 -20.00
C PRO A 149 22.20 -16.42 -20.63
N LEU A 150 22.68 -15.43 -19.87
CA LEU A 150 22.85 -14.05 -20.33
C LEU A 150 24.33 -13.71 -20.49
N THR A 151 24.61 -12.81 -21.42
CA THR A 151 25.88 -12.08 -21.49
C THR A 151 26.02 -11.11 -20.30
N SER A 152 27.22 -10.55 -20.11
CA SER A 152 27.41 -9.51 -19.07
C SER A 152 26.57 -8.27 -19.35
N GLU A 153 26.53 -7.84 -20.62
CA GLU A 153 25.77 -6.66 -21.03
C GLU A 153 24.26 -6.85 -20.82
N GLU A 154 23.71 -8.01 -21.17
CA GLU A 154 22.31 -8.33 -20.93
C GLU A 154 21.97 -8.40 -19.43
N ARG A 155 22.90 -8.86 -18.58
CA ARG A 155 22.73 -8.81 -17.13
C ARG A 155 22.64 -7.37 -16.63
N ASP A 156 23.53 -6.49 -17.09
CA ASP A 156 23.53 -5.09 -16.69
C ASP A 156 22.26 -4.38 -17.18
N GLN A 157 21.85 -4.61 -18.42
CA GLN A 157 20.57 -4.10 -18.95
C GLN A 157 19.36 -4.60 -18.14
N PHE A 158 19.36 -5.86 -17.72
CA PHE A 158 18.28 -6.38 -16.87
C PHE A 158 18.29 -5.72 -15.49
N LYS A 159 19.46 -5.51 -14.88
CA LYS A 159 19.59 -4.77 -13.62
C LYS A 159 19.01 -3.35 -13.76
N ASP A 160 19.29 -2.65 -14.86
CA ASP A 160 18.71 -1.33 -15.15
C ASP A 160 17.17 -1.37 -15.27
N VAL A 161 16.61 -2.41 -15.90
CA VAL A 161 15.15 -2.63 -15.95
C VAL A 161 14.58 -2.78 -14.54
N VAL A 162 15.23 -3.56 -13.67
CA VAL A 162 14.81 -3.75 -12.28
C VAL A 162 14.88 -2.43 -11.51
N SER A 163 15.97 -1.66 -11.65
CA SER A 163 16.12 -0.36 -11.00
C SER A 163 15.06 0.64 -11.43
N GLY A 164 14.80 0.74 -12.74
CA GLY A 164 13.76 1.62 -13.28
C GLY A 164 12.36 1.22 -12.80
N ALA A 165 12.05 -0.08 -12.80
CA ALA A 165 10.80 -0.60 -12.26
C ALA A 165 10.64 -0.33 -10.75
N LEU A 166 11.72 -0.45 -9.97
CA LEU A 166 11.72 -0.18 -8.54
C LEU A 166 11.57 1.31 -8.25
N ALA A 167 12.20 2.18 -9.02
CA ALA A 167 12.05 3.63 -8.90
C ALA A 167 10.59 4.05 -9.12
N LEU A 168 9.94 3.50 -10.14
CA LEU A 168 8.51 3.70 -10.38
C LEU A 168 7.67 3.20 -9.21
N PHE A 169 7.98 2.01 -8.68
CA PHE A 169 7.27 1.46 -7.54
C PHE A 169 7.39 2.34 -6.29
N LYS A 170 8.60 2.83 -5.97
CA LYS A 170 8.83 3.75 -4.85
C LYS A 170 8.03 5.05 -5.04
N SER A 171 8.04 5.62 -6.25
CA SER A 171 7.24 6.80 -6.57
C SER A 171 5.73 6.55 -6.37
N THR A 172 5.22 5.42 -6.84
CA THR A 172 3.83 4.99 -6.60
C THR A 172 3.51 4.87 -5.11
N LEU A 173 4.40 4.28 -4.30
CA LEU A 173 4.20 4.19 -2.85
C LEU A 173 4.17 5.58 -2.19
N HIS A 174 5.03 6.51 -2.61
CA HIS A 174 5.06 7.86 -2.07
C HIS A 174 3.85 8.73 -2.46
N SER A 175 3.12 8.35 -3.51
CA SER A 175 1.92 9.08 -3.95
C SER A 175 0.67 8.84 -3.10
N VAL A 176 0.69 7.88 -2.16
CA VAL A 176 -0.45 7.60 -1.28
C VAL A 176 -0.16 8.10 0.14
N SER A 177 -0.92 9.10 0.58
CA SER A 177 -0.83 9.67 1.94
C SER A 177 -1.55 8.84 3.02
N SER A 178 -1.96 7.59 2.79
CA SER A 178 -2.79 6.86 3.76
C SER A 178 -2.50 5.35 3.83
N ALA A 179 -2.40 4.85 5.07
CA ALA A 179 -2.13 3.50 5.54
C ALA A 179 -3.09 2.38 5.07
N THR A 180 -3.87 2.61 4.02
CA THR A 180 -4.87 1.67 3.47
C THR A 180 -4.49 1.09 2.10
N GLY A 181 -3.33 1.47 1.54
CA GLY A 181 -2.81 0.85 0.33
C GLY A 181 -2.55 -0.64 0.53
N THR A 182 -3.08 -1.49 -0.37
CA THR A 182 -2.88 -2.94 -0.32
C THR A 182 -1.38 -3.25 -0.27
N GLN A 183 -0.91 -3.95 0.78
CA GLN A 183 0.50 -4.30 1.01
C GLN A 183 1.05 -5.38 0.05
N GLN A 184 0.19 -5.99 -0.77
CA GLN A 184 0.52 -7.08 -1.69
C GLN A 184 1.65 -6.78 -2.70
N PRO A 185 1.82 -5.55 -3.24
CA PRO A 185 2.90 -5.26 -4.17
C PRO A 185 4.29 -5.41 -3.55
N ILE A 186 4.47 -5.09 -2.25
CA ILE A 186 5.76 -5.21 -1.56
C ILE A 186 6.19 -6.67 -1.47
N LEU A 187 5.27 -7.58 -1.10
CA LEU A 187 5.55 -9.03 -1.06
C LEU A 187 5.99 -9.58 -2.42
N LYS A 188 5.33 -9.16 -3.50
CA LYS A 188 5.73 -9.57 -4.86
C LYS A 188 7.13 -9.08 -5.21
N TRP A 189 7.46 -7.84 -4.85
CA TRP A 189 8.81 -7.30 -5.01
C TRP A 189 9.85 -8.08 -4.19
N CYS A 190 9.55 -8.46 -2.96
CA CYS A 190 10.48 -9.24 -2.12
C CYS A 190 10.77 -10.62 -2.72
N ARG A 191 9.74 -11.30 -3.23
CA ARG A 191 9.92 -12.59 -3.93
C ARG A 191 10.72 -12.43 -5.22
N PHE A 192 10.41 -11.40 -6.00
CA PHE A 192 11.13 -11.09 -7.23
C PHE A 192 12.59 -10.71 -6.97
N SER A 193 12.88 -9.88 -5.97
CA SER A 193 14.25 -9.49 -5.62
C SER A 193 15.07 -10.64 -5.07
N SER A 194 14.45 -11.55 -4.31
CA SER A 194 15.12 -12.77 -3.84
C SER A 194 15.51 -13.66 -5.03
N TRP A 195 14.60 -13.83 -6.00
CA TRP A 195 14.90 -14.51 -7.26
C TRP A 195 16.02 -13.81 -8.04
N CYS A 196 15.95 -12.49 -8.22
CA CYS A 196 17.01 -11.74 -8.91
C CYS A 196 18.36 -11.85 -8.17
N SER A 197 18.37 -11.80 -6.84
CA SER A 197 19.59 -11.92 -6.03
C SER A 197 20.24 -13.29 -6.18
N ALA A 198 19.46 -14.36 -6.28
CA ALA A 198 19.98 -15.71 -6.47
C ALA A 198 20.67 -15.90 -7.83
N HIS A 199 20.43 -15.00 -8.78
CA HIS A 199 20.96 -15.04 -10.15
C HIS A 199 21.88 -13.86 -10.50
N ASP A 200 22.24 -13.01 -9.54
CA ASP A 200 22.98 -11.76 -9.76
C ASP A 200 22.33 -10.85 -10.84
N LEU A 201 21.02 -10.65 -10.71
CA LEU A 201 20.18 -9.85 -11.63
C LEU A 201 19.62 -8.58 -10.98
N ILE A 202 20.15 -8.16 -9.83
CA ILE A 202 19.73 -6.94 -9.13
C ILE A 202 20.96 -6.24 -8.53
N HIS A 203 20.97 -4.91 -8.54
CA HIS A 203 22.00 -4.15 -7.83
C HIS A 203 21.84 -4.27 -6.32
N ALA A 204 22.96 -4.32 -5.59
CA ALA A 204 22.95 -4.41 -4.14
C ALA A 204 22.16 -3.28 -3.45
N ALA A 205 22.24 -2.06 -4.01
CA ALA A 205 21.49 -0.90 -3.50
C ALA A 205 19.97 -1.07 -3.64
N ASP A 206 19.51 -1.66 -4.74
CA ASP A 206 18.09 -1.91 -4.98
C ASP A 206 17.56 -3.05 -4.11
N LEU A 207 18.35 -4.11 -3.93
CA LEU A 207 18.03 -5.19 -3.00
C LEU A 207 17.87 -4.66 -1.57
N ALA A 208 18.82 -3.87 -1.09
CA ALA A 208 18.75 -3.23 0.23
C ALA A 208 17.53 -2.31 0.36
N ALA A 209 17.18 -1.57 -0.71
CA ALA A 209 16.00 -0.72 -0.70
C ALA A 209 14.68 -1.51 -0.62
N ILE A 210 14.60 -2.69 -1.25
CA ILE A 210 13.43 -3.57 -1.16
C ILE A 210 13.34 -4.21 0.23
N GLN A 211 14.46 -4.65 0.80
CA GLN A 211 14.50 -5.15 2.18
C GLN A 211 14.02 -4.07 3.17
N GLY A 212 14.49 -2.83 3.03
CA GLY A 212 14.01 -1.72 3.86
C GLY A 212 12.53 -1.35 3.63
N LEU A 213 11.92 -1.72 2.50
CA LEU A 213 10.46 -1.62 2.31
C LEU A 213 9.72 -2.73 3.06
N ASP A 214 10.24 -3.97 3.04
CA ASP A 214 9.65 -5.10 3.76
C ASP A 214 9.72 -4.92 5.28
N GLU A 215 10.86 -4.47 5.80
CA GLU A 215 11.06 -4.17 7.22
C GLU A 215 10.09 -3.09 7.68
N ARG A 216 9.97 -1.98 6.94
CA ARG A 216 8.99 -0.93 7.24
C ARG A 216 7.56 -1.45 7.26
N ARG A 217 7.18 -2.31 6.29
CA ARG A 217 5.87 -2.97 6.28
C ARG A 217 5.66 -3.81 7.53
N ASN A 218 6.65 -4.63 7.91
CA ASN A 218 6.55 -5.50 9.08
C ASN A 218 6.39 -4.69 10.37
N VAL A 219 7.15 -3.60 10.53
CA VAL A 219 7.01 -2.68 11.66
C VAL A 219 5.62 -2.04 11.69
N GLU A 220 5.10 -1.58 10.56
CA GLU A 220 3.76 -1.00 10.47
C GLU A 220 2.67 -2.02 10.81
N MET A 221 2.77 -3.24 10.28
CA MET A 221 1.82 -4.33 10.56
C MET A 221 1.80 -4.70 12.04
N VAL A 222 2.96 -4.84 12.67
CA VAL A 222 3.06 -5.11 14.13
C VAL A 222 2.46 -3.96 14.93
N SER A 223 2.69 -2.71 14.52
CA SER A 223 2.07 -1.53 15.14
C SER A 223 0.54 -1.54 15.01
N GLN A 224 0.00 -1.89 13.84
CA GLN A 224 -1.45 -2.01 13.62
C GLN A 224 -2.07 -3.13 14.46
N LEU A 225 -1.39 -4.28 14.59
CA LEU A 225 -1.85 -5.37 15.45
C LEU A 225 -1.89 -4.95 16.93
N SER A 226 -0.83 -4.30 17.41
CA SER A 226 -0.79 -3.76 18.77
C SER A 226 -1.92 -2.75 19.02
N GLN A 227 -2.18 -1.85 18.06
CA GLN A 227 -3.31 -0.92 18.13
C GLN A 227 -4.66 -1.64 18.23
N LEU A 228 -4.89 -2.66 17.40
CA LEU A 228 -6.13 -3.42 17.40
C LEU A 228 -6.33 -4.17 18.73
N GLU A 229 -5.28 -4.77 19.26
CA GLU A 229 -5.30 -5.45 20.56
C GLU A 229 -5.66 -4.46 21.69
N THR A 230 -5.05 -3.27 21.71
CA THR A 230 -5.39 -2.22 22.68
C THR A 230 -6.86 -1.79 22.55
N VAL A 231 -7.36 -1.60 21.33
CA VAL A 231 -8.78 -1.26 21.09
C VAL A 231 -9.71 -2.36 21.62
N MET A 232 -9.36 -3.63 21.40
CA MET A 232 -10.14 -4.76 21.91
C MET A 232 -10.16 -4.78 23.44
N LYS A 233 -9.01 -4.63 24.10
CA LYS A 233 -8.91 -4.51 25.57
C LYS A 233 -9.78 -3.38 26.10
N LEU A 234 -9.66 -2.17 25.53
CA LEU A 234 -10.45 -1.01 25.94
C LEU A 234 -11.96 -1.21 25.77
N LYS A 235 -12.40 -1.94 24.73
CA LYS A 235 -13.82 -2.26 24.53
C LYS A 235 -14.34 -3.21 25.60
N THR A 236 -13.55 -4.20 26.01
CA THR A 236 -13.95 -5.15 27.08
C THR A 236 -14.03 -4.47 28.44
N LEU A 237 -13.21 -3.46 28.70
CA LEU A 237 -13.17 -2.75 29.98
C LEU A 237 -14.37 -1.84 30.25
N ARG A 238 -15.29 -1.66 29.29
CA ARG A 238 -16.53 -0.91 29.53
C ARG A 238 -17.40 -1.55 30.62
N GLU A 239 -17.30 -2.87 30.77
CA GLU A 239 -18.01 -3.67 31.77
C GLU A 239 -17.05 -4.17 32.89
N GLY A 240 -15.76 -3.81 32.80
CA GLY A 240 -14.71 -4.24 33.71
C GLY A 240 -14.49 -3.33 34.92
N THR A 241 -13.45 -3.64 35.68
CA THR A 241 -13.08 -2.92 36.93
C THR A 241 -12.28 -1.65 36.64
N GLU A 242 -12.34 -0.68 37.57
CA GLU A 242 -11.57 0.57 37.44
C GLU A 242 -10.05 0.30 37.47
N GLU A 243 -9.63 -0.68 38.25
CA GLU A 243 -8.23 -1.09 38.42
C GLU A 243 -7.61 -1.56 37.11
N GLU A 244 -8.33 -2.35 36.32
CA GLU A 244 -7.88 -2.83 35.01
C GLU A 244 -7.73 -1.67 34.01
N LEU A 245 -8.68 -0.73 34.01
CA LEU A 245 -8.56 0.48 33.18
C LEU A 245 -7.37 1.33 33.61
N ARG A 246 -7.15 1.50 34.91
CA ARG A 246 -5.98 2.22 35.44
C ARG A 246 -4.68 1.55 35.02
N ALA A 247 -4.58 0.23 35.15
CA ALA A 247 -3.39 -0.52 34.77
C ALA A 247 -3.08 -0.37 33.28
N LEU A 248 -4.09 -0.51 32.41
CA LEU A 248 -3.91 -0.33 30.98
C LEU A 248 -3.50 1.11 30.62
N VAL A 249 -4.10 2.11 31.25
CA VAL A 249 -3.74 3.52 31.02
C VAL A 249 -2.30 3.83 31.47
N GLU A 250 -1.83 3.17 32.52
CA GLU A 250 -0.45 3.28 32.98
C GLU A 250 0.52 2.59 32.02
N GLU A 251 0.21 1.38 31.58
CA GLU A 251 0.98 0.66 30.56
C GLU A 251 1.13 1.48 29.28
N LEU A 252 0.02 2.01 28.74
CA LEU A 252 0.04 2.85 27.54
C LEU A 252 0.89 4.10 27.72
N TRP A 253 0.86 4.70 28.91
CA TRP A 253 1.62 5.90 29.22
C TRP A 253 3.12 5.61 29.35
N GLN A 254 3.48 4.51 30.01
CA GLN A 254 4.87 4.07 30.15
C GLN A 254 5.48 3.67 28.80
N ASN A 255 4.69 3.01 27.94
CA ASN A 255 5.11 2.67 26.58
C ASN A 255 5.42 3.91 25.72
N GLY A 256 4.80 5.05 26.01
CA GLY A 256 5.13 6.35 25.40
C GLY A 256 6.15 7.16 26.21
N GLU A 257 6.98 6.49 27.03
CA GLU A 257 8.01 7.08 27.90
C GLU A 257 7.47 8.17 28.84
N GLY A 258 6.20 8.09 29.21
CA GLY A 258 5.53 9.09 30.03
C GLY A 258 5.33 10.45 29.36
N LYS A 259 5.47 10.54 28.04
CA LYS A 259 5.25 11.76 27.26
C LYS A 259 3.89 11.74 26.55
N TYR A 260 3.47 10.57 26.08
CA TYR A 260 2.22 10.36 25.36
C TYR A 260 1.72 8.91 25.57
N LEU A 261 0.51 8.61 25.10
CA LEU A 261 -0.04 7.25 25.13
C LEU A 261 0.48 6.43 23.94
N GLN A 262 0.97 5.22 24.14
CA GLN A 262 1.40 4.32 23.06
C GLN A 262 0.74 2.95 23.20
N PRO A 263 -0.01 2.48 22.18
CA PRO A 263 -0.34 3.17 20.92
C PRO A 263 -1.28 4.39 21.06
N TYR A 264 -1.17 5.38 20.15
CA TYR A 264 -1.98 6.62 20.12
C TYR A 264 -2.93 6.76 18.91
N SER A 265 -3.29 5.66 18.24
CA SER A 265 -4.19 5.77 17.09
C SER A 265 -5.53 6.43 17.46
N LEU A 266 -6.18 7.09 16.50
CA LEU A 266 -7.46 7.78 16.75
C LEU A 266 -8.51 6.84 17.36
N ASP A 267 -8.51 5.57 16.96
CA ASP A 267 -9.40 4.56 17.52
C ASP A 267 -9.05 4.21 18.98
N VAL A 268 -7.76 4.09 19.31
CA VAL A 268 -7.32 3.88 20.70
C VAL A 268 -7.73 5.06 21.57
N LEU A 269 -7.45 6.31 21.15
CA LEU A 269 -7.79 7.51 21.91
C LEU A 269 -9.32 7.65 22.10
N SER A 270 -10.09 7.32 21.06
CA SER A 270 -11.56 7.33 21.09
C SER A 270 -12.14 6.24 22.01
N CYS A 271 -11.61 5.02 21.93
CA CYS A 271 -12.02 3.91 22.80
C CYS A 271 -11.65 4.18 24.26
N LEU A 272 -10.48 4.77 24.51
CA LEU A 272 -10.04 5.13 25.84
C LEU A 272 -10.99 6.15 26.50
N ALA A 273 -11.38 7.19 25.76
CA ALA A 273 -12.37 8.16 26.25
C ALA A 273 -13.75 7.53 26.49
N THR A 274 -14.11 6.50 25.72
CA THR A 274 -15.37 5.76 25.90
C THR A 274 -15.32 4.92 27.17
N ALA A 275 -14.23 4.18 27.40
CA ALA A 275 -14.03 3.40 28.63
C ALA A 275 -13.99 4.30 29.88
N ALA A 276 -13.27 5.43 29.80
CA ALA A 276 -13.17 6.39 30.89
C ALA A 276 -14.49 7.09 31.23
N SER A 277 -15.42 7.18 30.26
CA SER A 277 -16.73 7.79 30.47
C SER A 277 -17.70 6.92 31.28
N ALA A 278 -17.36 5.66 31.57
CA ALA A 278 -18.23 4.76 32.31
C ALA A 278 -18.54 5.29 33.73
N GLU A 279 -19.72 4.98 34.25
CA GLU A 279 -20.21 5.54 35.52
C GLU A 279 -19.38 5.06 36.71
N GLN A 280 -18.95 3.79 36.67
CA GLN A 280 -18.14 3.14 37.70
C GLN A 280 -16.71 3.70 37.81
N VAL A 281 -16.26 4.52 36.86
CA VAL A 281 -14.91 5.08 36.87
C VAL A 281 -14.88 6.35 37.74
N SER A 282 -13.98 6.36 38.73
CA SER A 282 -13.78 7.49 39.63
C SER A 282 -13.39 8.78 38.90
N GLN A 283 -13.74 9.91 39.51
CA GLN A 283 -13.41 11.22 38.98
C GLN A 283 -11.90 11.49 38.93
N GLY A 284 -11.14 10.85 39.82
CA GLY A 284 -9.66 10.91 39.83
C GLY A 284 -9.08 10.27 38.58
N LEU A 285 -9.51 9.04 38.24
CA LEU A 285 -9.04 8.37 37.02
C LEU A 285 -9.50 9.08 35.75
N LYS A 286 -10.75 9.60 35.72
CA LYS A 286 -11.25 10.43 34.62
C LYS A 286 -10.37 11.65 34.36
N SER A 287 -9.96 12.34 35.42
CA SER A 287 -9.08 13.51 35.34
C SER A 287 -7.68 13.15 34.84
N LEU A 288 -7.12 12.03 35.31
CA LEU A 288 -5.83 11.52 34.85
C LEU A 288 -5.84 11.21 33.35
N ILE A 289 -6.86 10.50 32.87
CA ILE A 289 -7.00 10.15 31.46
C ILE A 289 -7.16 11.41 30.61
N ALA A 290 -7.96 12.38 31.05
CA ALA A 290 -8.12 13.65 30.34
C ALA A 290 -6.78 14.41 30.23
N ASP A 291 -5.98 14.46 31.29
CA ASP A 291 -4.64 15.07 31.27
C ASP A 291 -3.70 14.37 30.28
N ARG A 292 -3.65 13.03 30.29
CA ARG A 292 -2.82 12.24 29.36
C ARG A 292 -3.23 12.40 27.90
N LEU A 293 -4.54 12.48 27.61
CA LEU A 293 -5.05 12.77 26.27
C LEU A 293 -4.60 14.14 25.77
N VAL A 294 -4.65 15.16 26.64
CA VAL A 294 -4.16 16.51 26.33
C VAL A 294 -2.67 16.49 26.08
N LYS A 295 -1.87 15.86 26.95
CA LYS A 295 -0.42 15.77 26.78
C LYS A 295 -0.04 15.06 25.48
N THR A 296 -0.75 13.97 25.16
CA THR A 296 -0.61 13.26 23.87
C THR A 296 -0.87 14.22 22.71
N GLN A 297 -1.97 14.99 22.73
CA GLN A 297 -2.26 15.98 21.69
C GLN A 297 -1.19 17.08 21.58
N LEU A 298 -0.73 17.61 22.71
CA LEU A 298 0.30 18.66 22.76
C LEU A 298 1.64 18.16 22.22
N PHE A 299 2.02 16.94 22.57
CA PHE A 299 3.25 16.31 22.12
C PHE A 299 3.33 16.27 20.59
N PHE A 300 2.25 15.85 19.92
CA PHE A 300 2.17 15.79 18.46
C PHE A 300 1.83 17.12 17.78
N SER A 301 1.42 18.13 18.55
CA SER A 301 1.19 19.48 18.03
C SER A 301 2.48 20.31 18.00
N ASN A 302 3.53 19.89 18.71
CA ASN A 302 4.82 20.56 18.73
C ASN A 302 5.65 20.19 17.48
N PRO A 303 6.02 21.17 16.62
CA PRO A 303 6.81 20.91 15.41
C PRO A 303 8.22 20.36 15.70
N GLU A 304 8.77 20.55 16.91
CA GLU A 304 10.08 20.00 17.28
C GLU A 304 10.04 18.51 17.67
N ASN A 305 8.85 17.98 18.00
CA ASN A 305 8.69 16.62 18.52
C ASN A 305 8.30 15.58 17.47
N GLY A 306 8.19 15.95 16.18
CA GLY A 306 7.69 15.06 15.14
C GLY A 306 8.40 15.19 13.79
N LYS A 307 9.02 14.10 13.32
CA LYS A 307 9.28 13.85 11.89
C LYS A 307 8.00 13.58 11.09
N THR A 308 6.86 13.45 11.76
CA THR A 308 5.58 13.08 11.18
C THR A 308 4.78 14.34 10.84
N THR A 309 4.46 14.52 9.56
CA THR A 309 3.66 15.61 8.99
C THR A 309 2.19 15.65 9.46
N GLU A 310 1.77 14.75 10.33
CA GLU A 310 0.39 14.65 10.81
C GLU A 310 0.25 15.21 12.22
N ARG A 311 -0.23 16.45 12.32
CA ARG A 311 -0.73 16.99 13.60
C ARG A 311 -1.89 16.12 14.07
N ILE A 312 -1.71 15.39 15.16
CA ILE A 312 -2.77 14.57 15.74
C ILE A 312 -3.77 15.48 16.46
N GLN A 313 -4.97 15.56 15.91
CA GLN A 313 -6.12 16.13 16.62
C GLN A 313 -6.88 15.03 17.33
N LEU A 314 -7.30 15.29 18.58
CA LEU A 314 -8.11 14.33 19.32
C LEU A 314 -9.42 14.03 18.55
N PRO A 315 -9.81 12.75 18.45
CA PRO A 315 -11.08 12.40 17.84
C PRO A 315 -12.23 13.02 18.66
N ARG A 316 -13.35 13.34 17.99
CA ARG A 316 -14.50 14.05 18.58
C ARG A 316 -14.92 13.53 19.96
N ARG A 317 -14.92 12.20 20.15
CA ARG A 317 -15.27 11.56 21.43
C ARG A 317 -14.27 11.88 22.53
N ALA A 318 -12.97 11.74 22.25
CA ALA A 318 -11.91 12.07 23.21
C ALA A 318 -11.89 13.57 23.52
N LEU A 319 -12.07 14.42 22.52
CA LEU A 319 -12.14 15.87 22.71
C LEU A 319 -13.31 16.27 23.61
N ARG A 320 -14.50 15.69 23.36
CA ARG A 320 -15.69 15.94 24.19
C ARG A 320 -15.45 15.51 25.64
N PHE A 321 -14.90 14.31 25.85
CA PHE A 321 -14.55 13.81 27.18
C PHE A 321 -13.60 14.76 27.91
N VAL A 322 -12.50 15.18 27.26
CA VAL A 322 -11.53 16.11 27.85
C VAL A 322 -12.19 17.44 28.23
N ASN A 323 -13.02 18.00 27.35
CA ASN A 323 -13.72 19.26 27.61
C ASN A 323 -14.71 19.15 28.77
N GLU A 324 -15.45 18.05 28.88
CA GLU A 324 -16.36 17.78 30.00
C GLU A 324 -15.59 17.68 31.33
N GLN A 325 -14.43 17.02 31.35
CA GLN A 325 -13.61 16.94 32.57
C GLN A 325 -13.03 18.30 32.96
N ARG A 326 -12.55 19.09 32.01
CA ARG A 326 -12.04 20.45 32.26
C ARG A 326 -13.14 21.38 32.78
N ALA A 327 -14.35 21.31 32.21
CA ALA A 327 -15.48 22.10 32.68
C ALA A 327 -15.82 21.76 34.14
N LYS A 328 -15.85 20.46 34.50
CA LYS A 328 -16.07 20.01 35.89
C LYS A 328 -14.98 20.52 36.85
N GLN A 329 -13.72 20.46 36.44
CA GLN A 329 -12.60 20.99 37.24
C GLN A 329 -12.72 22.51 37.42
N GLN A 330 -13.04 23.25 36.37
CA GLN A 330 -13.23 24.70 36.45
C GLN A 330 -14.39 25.08 37.37
N HIS A 331 -15.52 24.37 37.28
CA HIS A 331 -16.65 24.56 38.19
C HIS A 331 -16.27 24.30 39.65
N ALA A 332 -15.51 23.23 39.93
CA ALA A 332 -15.03 22.93 41.28
C ALA A 332 -14.10 24.03 41.82
N ILE A 333 -13.19 24.55 40.99
CA ILE A 333 -12.31 25.66 41.36
C ILE A 333 -13.13 26.91 41.71
N THR A 334 -14.07 27.30 40.84
CA THR A 334 -14.92 28.47 41.09
C THR A 334 -15.81 28.30 42.31
N ALA A 335 -16.36 27.10 42.54
CA ALA A 335 -17.14 26.80 43.73
C ALA A 335 -16.30 26.90 45.01
N ASN A 336 -15.09 26.34 45.01
CA ASN A 336 -14.17 26.42 46.15
C ASN A 336 -13.71 27.85 46.42
N GLN A 337 -13.47 28.66 45.38
CA GLN A 337 -13.15 30.08 45.52
C GLN A 337 -14.31 30.88 46.14
N ARG A 338 -15.56 30.56 45.79
CA ARG A 338 -16.74 31.19 46.41
C ARG A 338 -16.85 30.83 47.88
N ILE A 339 -16.70 29.55 48.22
CA ILE A 339 -16.73 29.08 49.61
C ILE A 339 -15.60 29.72 50.43
N ALA A 340 -14.40 29.82 49.87
CA ALA A 340 -13.27 30.49 50.53
C ALA A 340 -13.50 32.00 50.72
N ALA A 341 -14.16 32.66 49.76
CA ALA A 341 -14.53 34.08 49.88
C ALA A 341 -15.63 34.30 50.94
N GLU A 342 -16.56 33.36 51.09
CA GLU A 342 -17.61 33.39 52.12
C GLU A 342 -17.09 33.02 53.52
N ALA A 343 -15.97 32.28 53.61
CA ALA A 343 -15.34 31.86 54.86
C ALA A 343 -14.28 32.86 55.39
N CYS A 344 -13.94 33.93 54.65
CA CYS A 344 -13.16 35.05 55.18
C CYS A 344 -14.10 36.02 55.92
N PRO A 345 -14.08 36.07 57.27
CA PRO A 345 -14.84 37.07 57.98
C PRO A 345 -14.22 38.43 57.70
N VAL A 346 -15.03 39.35 57.20
CA VAL A 346 -14.73 40.78 57.21
C VAL A 346 -14.86 41.23 58.66
N ASP A 347 -13.84 40.97 59.47
CA ASP A 347 -13.71 41.61 60.77
C ASP A 347 -12.50 42.55 60.76
N SER A 348 -12.79 43.78 61.21
CA SER A 348 -11.88 44.86 61.57
C SER A 348 -11.37 45.76 60.44
N ILE A 349 -12.25 46.67 59.99
CA ILE A 349 -11.85 48.07 59.84
C ILE A 349 -12.85 48.89 60.68
N GLU A 350 -12.47 49.14 61.93
CA GLU A 350 -12.91 50.33 62.69
C GLU A 350 -12.01 51.51 62.32
#